data_AF-A0A317PPL8-F1
#
_entry.id   AF-A0A317PPL8-F1
#
_cell.length_a   1.000
_cell.length_b   1.000
_cell.length_c   1.000
_cell.angle_alpha   90.00
_cell.angle_beta   90.00
_cell.angle_gamma   90.00
#
_symmetry.space_group_name_H-M   'P 1'
#
loop_
_entity.id
_entity.type
_entity.pdbx_description
1 polymer ?
#
loop_
_entity_poly.entity_id
_entity_poly.type
_entity_poly.pdbx_seq_one_letter_code
_entity_poly.pdbx_strand_id
1 'polypeptide(L)'
;MRFHEVNFFLKLAGALLLTVGAWFATDWRLGVPLALATLGFLRIAQVPGIKAYLKGAALLVLLVQASWVVNLMLQGQPALQALSMATGMSARLVTTTAAFFFVMETSTPGSILAASSAARLPPVATLVLSLTFGIIPMLRDDFERIADAQRARGMEIDDVGFLVRLRFALARGVPLLVQAIRMAHSISLSLSIHGFDMREKRTTWRKVGLMVEPRLPKAQDRLP
;
A
#
# COMPACT_ATOMS: atom_id res chain seq x y z
N MET A 1 -0.41 -19.03 -8.09
CA MET A 1 -1.43 -19.00 -7.00
C MET A 1 -2.14 -17.64 -7.03
N ARG A 2 -3.47 -17.60 -6.87
CA ARG A 2 -4.28 -16.38 -6.94
C ARG A 2 -4.24 -15.59 -5.62
N PHE A 3 -3.05 -15.20 -5.17
CA PHE A 3 -2.91 -14.49 -3.89
C PHE A 3 -3.67 -13.16 -3.85
N HIS A 4 -3.91 -12.53 -5.00
CA HIS A 4 -4.75 -11.34 -5.17
C HIS A 4 -6.20 -11.53 -4.68
N GLU A 5 -6.69 -12.77 -4.65
CA GLU A 5 -8.06 -13.09 -4.25
C GLU A 5 -8.18 -13.31 -2.74
N VAL A 6 -7.08 -13.44 -1.99
CA VAL A 6 -7.14 -13.60 -0.54
C VAL A 6 -7.51 -12.27 0.12
N ASN A 7 -8.39 -12.32 1.13
CA ASN A 7 -8.84 -11.14 1.88
C ASN A 7 -7.67 -10.29 2.40
N PHE A 8 -7.71 -8.99 2.11
CA PHE A 8 -6.68 -8.03 2.51
C PHE A 8 -6.41 -8.03 4.02
N PHE A 9 -7.45 -8.04 4.86
CA PHE A 9 -7.28 -8.03 6.31
C PHE A 9 -6.61 -9.30 6.83
N LEU A 10 -6.87 -10.45 6.19
CA LEU A 10 -6.22 -11.71 6.56
C LEU A 10 -4.72 -11.67 6.24
N LYS A 11 -4.34 -11.14 5.08
CA LYS A 11 -2.92 -10.95 4.73
C LYS A 11 -2.25 -9.98 5.70
N LEU A 12 -2.92 -8.87 6.00
CA LEU A 12 -2.41 -7.86 6.91
C LEU A 12 -2.23 -8.42 8.33
N ALA A 13 -3.22 -9.15 8.84
CA ALA A 13 -3.14 -9.83 10.13
C ALA A 13 -2.00 -10.87 10.15
N GLY A 14 -1.86 -11.67 9.09
CA GLY A 14 -0.77 -12.63 8.96
C GLY A 14 0.61 -11.95 8.93
N ALA A 15 0.75 -10.86 8.17
CA ALA A 15 1.99 -10.07 8.14
C ALA A 15 2.30 -9.43 9.51
N LEU A 16 1.29 -8.94 10.21
CA LEU A 16 1.44 -8.35 11.54
C LEU A 16 1.85 -9.41 12.57
N LEU A 17 1.19 -10.57 12.58
CA LEU A 17 1.56 -11.70 13.45
C LEU A 17 2.99 -12.19 13.18
N LEU A 18 3.36 -12.32 11.90
CA LEU A 18 4.72 -12.69 11.50
C LEU A 18 5.74 -11.64 11.95
N THR A 19 5.42 -10.36 11.82
CA THR A 19 6.27 -9.25 12.30
C THR A 19 6.43 -9.32 13.81
N VAL A 20 5.33 -9.43 14.56
CA VAL A 20 5.38 -9.54 16.02
C VAL A 20 6.19 -10.75 16.46
N GLY A 21 5.98 -11.91 15.83
CA GLY A 21 6.77 -13.12 16.08
C GLY A 21 8.26 -12.94 15.80
N ALA A 22 8.61 -12.23 14.71
CA ALA A 22 10.00 -11.90 14.39
C ALA A 22 10.66 -11.01 15.46
N TRP A 23 9.90 -10.09 16.07
CA TRP A 23 10.41 -9.19 17.10
C TRP A 23 10.56 -9.85 18.47
N PHE A 24 9.83 -10.94 18.74
CA PHE A 24 10.09 -11.81 19.91
C PHE A 24 11.31 -12.72 19.70
N ALA A 25 11.62 -13.12 18.47
CA ALA A 25 12.81 -13.89 18.13
C ALA A 25 14.08 -13.03 18.21
N THR A 26 14.55 -12.82 19.44
CA THR A 26 15.69 -11.91 19.70
C THR A 26 17.02 -12.51 19.20
N ASP A 27 17.14 -13.83 19.19
CA ASP A 27 18.36 -14.50 18.72
C ASP A 27 18.50 -14.52 17.20
N TRP A 28 19.72 -14.24 16.72
CA TRP A 28 20.07 -14.33 15.30
C TRP A 28 19.84 -15.74 14.72
N ARG A 29 19.95 -16.78 15.56
CA ARG A 29 19.71 -18.19 15.21
C ARG A 29 18.27 -18.45 14.80
N LEU A 30 17.30 -17.72 15.35
CA LEU A 30 15.89 -17.83 14.99
C LEU A 30 15.50 -16.79 13.94
N GLY A 31 16.05 -15.57 14.05
CA GLY A 31 15.74 -14.48 13.12
C GLY A 31 16.19 -14.76 11.69
N VAL A 32 17.41 -15.30 11.48
CA VAL A 32 17.94 -15.54 10.13
C VAL A 32 17.16 -16.62 9.37
N PRO A 33 16.87 -17.82 9.95
CA PRO A 33 16.02 -18.80 9.27
C PRO A 33 14.62 -18.27 8.96
N LEU A 34 14.02 -17.49 9.85
CA LEU A 34 12.72 -16.86 9.62
C LEU A 34 12.77 -15.87 8.44
N ALA A 35 13.81 -15.03 8.38
CA ALA A 35 14.01 -14.11 7.25
C ALA A 35 14.22 -14.87 5.93
N LEU A 36 15.03 -15.93 5.93
CA LEU A 36 15.24 -16.75 4.75
C LEU A 36 13.96 -17.50 4.33
N ALA A 37 13.19 -18.01 5.29
CA ALA A 37 11.91 -18.67 5.02
C ALA A 37 10.89 -17.70 4.40
N THR A 38 10.82 -16.46 4.90
CA THR A 38 9.92 -15.44 4.35
C THR A 38 10.35 -14.98 2.96
N LEU A 39 11.65 -14.80 2.71
CA LEU A 39 12.17 -14.55 1.36
C LEU A 39 11.92 -15.73 0.41
N GLY A 40 12.07 -16.96 0.89
CA GLY A 40 11.75 -18.18 0.16
C GLY A 40 10.26 -18.23 -0.21
N PHE A 41 9.39 -17.91 0.75
CA PHE A 41 7.95 -17.79 0.53
C PHE A 41 7.62 -16.75 -0.55
N LEU A 42 8.23 -15.55 -0.52
CA LEU A 42 8.04 -14.53 -1.57
C LEU A 42 8.39 -15.08 -2.97
N ARG A 43 9.48 -15.85 -3.06
CA ARG A 43 9.94 -16.44 -4.32
C ARG A 43 8.99 -17.53 -4.82
N ILE A 44 8.53 -18.41 -3.93
CA ILE A 44 7.55 -19.46 -4.25
C ILE A 44 6.20 -18.84 -4.63
N ALA A 45 5.80 -17.76 -3.95
CA ALA A 45 4.57 -17.04 -4.23
C ALA A 45 4.60 -16.25 -5.56
N GLN A 46 5.77 -16.17 -6.21
CA GLN A 46 5.99 -15.47 -7.49
C GLN A 46 5.50 -14.01 -7.46
N VAL A 47 5.78 -13.32 -6.37
CA VAL A 47 5.40 -11.92 -6.17
C VAL A 47 6.11 -11.04 -7.21
N PRO A 48 5.40 -10.15 -7.91
CA PRO A 48 6.03 -9.22 -8.86
C PRO A 48 7.06 -8.32 -8.15
N GLY A 49 8.07 -7.86 -8.89
CA GLY A 49 9.07 -6.95 -8.32
C GLY A 49 10.05 -7.56 -7.31
N ILE A 50 10.03 -8.87 -7.04
CA ILE A 50 10.90 -9.53 -6.04
C ILE A 50 12.39 -9.24 -6.24
N LYS A 51 12.86 -9.11 -7.49
CA LYS A 51 14.27 -8.79 -7.79
C LYS A 51 14.66 -7.40 -7.27
N ALA A 52 13.77 -6.42 -7.42
CA ALA A 52 13.99 -5.07 -6.90
C ALA A 52 13.95 -5.09 -5.37
N TYR A 53 12.97 -5.81 -4.79
CA TYR A 53 12.89 -6.00 -3.35
C TYR A 53 14.16 -6.63 -2.76
N LEU A 54 14.69 -7.70 -3.36
CA LEU A 54 15.91 -8.37 -2.88
C LEU A 54 17.14 -7.44 -2.92
N LYS A 55 17.26 -6.58 -3.94
CA LYS A 55 18.32 -5.55 -3.98
C LYS A 55 18.16 -4.54 -2.84
N GLY A 56 16.94 -4.06 -2.61
CA GLY A 56 16.64 -3.16 -1.49
C GLY A 56 16.89 -3.79 -0.12
N ALA A 57 16.49 -5.05 0.05
CA ALA A 57 16.74 -5.81 1.28
C ALA A 57 18.23 -6.02 1.53
N ALA A 58 19.02 -6.34 0.48
CA ALA A 58 20.47 -6.46 0.61
C ALA A 58 21.13 -5.13 1.02
N LEU A 59 20.69 -4.01 0.42
CA LEU A 59 21.15 -2.68 0.81
C LEU A 59 20.77 -2.35 2.26
N LEU A 60 19.54 -2.66 2.67
CA LEU A 60 19.07 -2.48 4.04
C LEU A 60 19.92 -3.29 5.03
N VAL A 61 20.17 -4.57 4.74
CA VAL A 61 21.03 -5.42 5.57
C VAL A 61 22.41 -4.81 5.70
N LEU A 62 23.04 -4.38 4.59
CA LEU A 62 24.36 -3.77 4.60
C LEU A 62 24.38 -2.51 5.47
N LEU A 63 23.42 -1.61 5.29
CA LEU A 63 23.34 -0.35 6.06
C LEU A 63 23.10 -0.60 7.55
N VAL A 64 22.21 -1.53 7.89
CA VAL A 64 21.94 -1.90 9.28
C VAL A 64 23.16 -2.56 9.91
N GLN A 65 23.82 -3.49 9.21
CA GLN A 65 25.03 -4.13 9.70
C GLN A 65 26.14 -3.11 9.96
N ALA A 66 26.40 -2.23 8.98
CA ALA A 66 27.42 -1.19 9.13
C ALA A 66 27.11 -0.23 10.29
N SER A 67 25.86 0.24 10.38
CA SER A 67 25.43 1.17 11.42
C SER A 67 25.48 0.54 12.81
N TRP A 68 24.90 -0.66 13.00
CA TRP A 68 24.82 -1.33 14.30
C TRP A 68 26.17 -1.84 14.78
N VAL A 69 27.00 -2.42 13.90
CA VAL A 69 28.33 -2.90 14.30
C VAL A 69 29.18 -1.74 14.78
N VAL A 70 29.24 -0.64 14.01
CA VAL A 70 29.99 0.56 14.43
C VAL A 70 29.43 1.13 15.73
N ASN A 71 28.10 1.27 15.84
CA ASN A 71 27.46 1.81 17.03
C ASN A 71 27.74 0.98 18.30
N LEU A 72 27.68 -0.35 18.21
CA LEU A 72 27.94 -1.25 19.35
C LEU A 72 29.44 -1.34 19.69
N MET A 73 30.32 -1.30 18.69
CA MET A 73 31.76 -1.24 18.94
C MET A 73 32.16 0.06 19.64
N LEU A 74 31.54 1.19 19.29
CA LEU A 74 31.75 2.46 20.00
C LEU A 74 31.27 2.41 21.46
N GLN A 75 30.30 1.55 21.77
CA GLN A 75 29.83 1.29 23.15
C GLN A 75 30.71 0.26 23.90
N GLY A 76 31.82 -0.18 23.31
CA GLY A 76 32.74 -1.13 23.91
C GLY A 76 32.34 -2.60 23.78
N GLN A 77 31.32 -2.93 22.97
CA GLN A 77 30.96 -4.32 22.72
C GLN A 77 31.99 -5.02 21.81
N PRO A 78 32.34 -6.28 22.07
CA PRO A 78 33.27 -7.01 21.22
C PRO A 78 32.66 -7.24 19.83
N ALA A 79 33.50 -7.15 18.79
CA ALA A 79 33.08 -7.17 17.39
C ALA A 79 32.21 -8.38 17.02
N LEU A 80 32.49 -9.56 17.58
CA LEU A 80 31.72 -10.77 17.31
C LEU A 80 30.28 -10.69 17.88
N GLN A 81 30.12 -10.12 19.07
CA GLN A 81 28.81 -9.92 19.69
C GLN A 81 28.03 -8.83 18.94
N ALA A 82 28.70 -7.72 18.61
CA ALA A 82 28.13 -6.65 17.80
C ALA A 82 27.59 -7.17 16.45
N LEU A 83 28.39 -7.99 15.75
CA LEU A 83 27.98 -8.61 14.49
C LEU A 83 26.79 -9.55 14.67
N SER A 84 26.76 -10.36 15.74
CA SER A 84 25.64 -11.27 16.01
C SER A 84 24.33 -10.52 16.28
N MET A 85 24.38 -9.43 17.05
CA MET A 85 23.23 -8.58 17.36
C MET A 85 22.74 -7.85 16.11
N ALA A 86 23.66 -7.28 15.34
CA ALA A 86 23.34 -6.58 14.09
C ALA A 86 22.72 -7.54 13.05
N THR A 87 23.20 -8.80 13.01
CA THR A 87 22.63 -9.84 12.14
C THR A 87 21.21 -10.21 12.58
N GLY A 88 20.96 -10.33 13.89
CA GLY A 88 19.61 -10.51 14.43
C GLY A 88 18.68 -9.36 14.04
N MET A 89 19.13 -8.10 14.21
CA MET A 89 18.34 -6.92 13.85
C MET A 89 18.03 -6.82 12.36
N SER A 90 19.03 -7.01 11.51
CA SER A 90 18.84 -6.99 10.06
C SER A 90 17.86 -8.08 9.60
N ALA A 91 17.92 -9.28 10.18
CA ALA A 91 16.97 -10.36 9.88
C ALA A 91 15.51 -10.02 10.25
N ARG A 92 15.28 -9.36 11.40
CA ARG A 92 13.93 -8.92 11.80
C ARG A 92 13.39 -7.84 10.88
N LEU A 93 14.23 -6.88 10.50
CA LEU A 93 13.86 -5.84 9.55
C LEU A 93 13.51 -6.44 8.19
N VAL A 94 14.34 -7.35 7.66
CA VAL A 94 14.06 -8.06 6.40
C VAL A 94 12.75 -8.83 6.47
N THR A 95 12.48 -9.53 7.57
CA THR A 95 11.22 -10.28 7.74
C THR A 95 10.02 -9.32 7.75
N THR A 96 10.12 -8.22 8.48
CA THR A 96 9.07 -7.20 8.58
C THR A 96 8.81 -6.58 7.21
N THR A 97 9.87 -6.09 6.53
CA THR A 97 9.73 -5.46 5.21
C THR A 97 9.24 -6.46 4.16
N ALA A 98 9.62 -7.74 4.25
CA ALA A 98 9.19 -8.79 3.32
C ALA A 98 7.69 -9.10 3.49
N ALA A 99 7.23 -9.20 4.73
CA ALA A 99 5.83 -9.45 5.05
C ALA A 99 4.94 -8.32 4.54
N PHE A 100 5.31 -7.05 4.79
CA PHE A 100 4.54 -5.92 4.27
C PHE A 100 4.68 -5.75 2.76
N PHE A 101 5.84 -6.04 2.17
CA PHE A 101 6.00 -6.08 0.72
C PHE A 101 5.05 -7.08 0.06
N PHE A 102 4.90 -8.29 0.63
CA PHE A 102 3.91 -9.27 0.17
C PHE A 102 2.48 -8.72 0.20
N VAL A 103 2.08 -8.09 1.31
CA VAL A 103 0.73 -7.53 1.45
C VAL A 103 0.50 -6.45 0.40
N MET A 104 1.44 -5.51 0.27
CA MET A 104 1.32 -4.39 -0.67
C MET A 104 1.25 -4.85 -2.12
N GLU A 105 2.16 -5.73 -2.54
CA GLU A 105 2.27 -6.13 -3.93
C GLU A 105 1.13 -7.06 -4.37
N THR A 106 0.56 -7.83 -3.43
CA THR A 106 -0.54 -8.76 -3.75
C THR A 106 -1.93 -8.17 -3.49
N SER A 107 -2.05 -6.91 -3.06
CA SER A 107 -3.35 -6.32 -2.69
C SER A 107 -3.71 -5.16 -3.61
N THR A 108 -4.82 -5.30 -4.32
CA THR A 108 -5.35 -4.26 -5.21
C THR A 108 -6.31 -3.34 -4.45
N PRO A 109 -6.53 -2.08 -4.91
CA PRO A 109 -7.55 -1.20 -4.34
C PRO A 109 -8.93 -1.86 -4.27
N GLY A 110 -9.27 -2.65 -5.30
CA GLY A 110 -10.51 -3.43 -5.33
C GLY A 110 -10.61 -4.47 -4.21
N SER A 111 -9.51 -5.17 -3.89
CA SER A 111 -9.45 -6.15 -2.80
C SER A 111 -9.56 -5.49 -1.41
N ILE A 112 -8.96 -4.31 -1.24
CA ILE A 112 -9.04 -3.52 0.00
C ILE A 112 -10.47 -3.04 0.23
N LEU A 113 -11.13 -2.52 -0.82
CA LEU A 113 -12.54 -2.10 -0.77
C LEU A 113 -13.47 -3.27 -0.45
N ALA A 114 -13.25 -4.40 -1.11
CA ALA A 114 -14.02 -5.62 -0.87
C ALA A 114 -13.88 -6.07 0.59
N ALA A 115 -12.65 -6.19 1.09
CA ALA A 115 -12.39 -6.55 2.48
C ALA A 115 -13.04 -5.56 3.47
N SER A 116 -12.93 -4.26 3.19
CA SER A 116 -13.54 -3.18 3.98
C SER A 116 -15.08 -3.28 4.05
N SER A 117 -15.72 -3.59 2.91
CA SER A 117 -17.16 -3.84 2.87
C SER A 117 -17.54 -5.13 3.60
N ALA A 118 -16.73 -6.18 3.51
CA ALA A 118 -16.96 -7.46 4.19
C ALA A 118 -16.91 -7.32 5.71
N ALA A 119 -15.96 -6.51 6.19
CA ALA A 119 -15.80 -6.17 7.60
C ALA A 119 -16.92 -5.26 8.14
N ARG A 120 -17.92 -4.90 7.30
CA ARG A 120 -19.05 -4.02 7.66
C ARG A 120 -18.62 -2.70 8.27
N LEU A 121 -17.54 -2.12 7.75
CA LEU A 121 -17.14 -0.76 8.09
C LEU A 121 -18.27 0.24 7.77
N PRO A 122 -18.33 1.40 8.44
CA PRO A 122 -19.39 2.38 8.23
C PRO A 122 -19.62 2.68 6.73
N PRO A 123 -20.88 2.79 6.26
CA PRO A 123 -21.20 3.03 4.85
C PRO A 123 -20.49 4.26 4.26
N VAL A 124 -20.33 5.31 5.07
CA VAL A 124 -19.61 6.54 4.71
C VAL A 124 -18.13 6.24 4.46
N ALA A 125 -17.47 5.49 5.33
CA ALA A 125 -16.04 5.17 5.19
C ALA A 125 -15.78 4.35 3.92
N THR A 126 -16.61 3.34 3.65
CA THR A 126 -16.49 2.50 2.45
C THR A 126 -16.81 3.27 1.17
N LEU A 127 -17.77 4.20 1.20
CA LEU A 127 -18.07 5.10 0.09
C LEU A 127 -16.89 6.03 -0.20
N VAL A 128 -16.39 6.73 0.81
CA VAL A 128 -15.25 7.66 0.68
C VAL A 128 -14.04 6.91 0.14
N LEU A 129 -13.70 5.75 0.70
CA LEU A 129 -12.58 4.93 0.22
C LEU A 129 -12.75 4.53 -1.25
N SER A 130 -13.98 4.15 -1.65
CA SER A 130 -14.28 3.76 -3.04
C SER A 130 -14.13 4.94 -4.00
N LEU A 131 -14.63 6.11 -3.60
CA LEU A 131 -14.50 7.34 -4.37
C LEU A 131 -13.03 7.74 -4.47
N THR A 132 -12.28 7.75 -3.37
CA THR A 132 -10.86 8.10 -3.35
C THR A 132 -10.05 7.24 -4.32
N PHE A 133 -10.18 5.91 -4.27
CA PHE A 133 -9.44 5.05 -5.19
C PHE A 133 -9.83 5.25 -6.66
N GLY A 134 -11.09 5.59 -6.95
CA GLY A 134 -11.54 5.90 -8.31
C GLY A 134 -11.11 7.30 -8.81
N ILE A 135 -11.04 8.28 -7.91
CA ILE A 135 -10.77 9.69 -8.22
C ILE A 135 -9.27 9.97 -8.39
N ILE A 136 -8.39 9.29 -7.65
CA ILE A 136 -6.92 9.47 -7.77
C ILE A 136 -6.42 9.41 -9.22
N PRO A 137 -6.71 8.37 -10.03
CA PRO A 137 -6.23 8.32 -11.41
C PRO A 137 -6.81 9.46 -12.26
N MET A 138 -8.09 9.82 -12.06
CA MET A 138 -8.72 10.92 -12.78
C MET A 138 -8.05 12.27 -12.46
N LEU A 139 -7.77 12.56 -11.18
CA LEU A 139 -7.07 13.77 -10.78
C LEU A 139 -5.63 13.83 -11.29
N ARG A 140 -4.98 12.67 -11.43
CA ARG A 140 -3.65 12.61 -12.06
C ARG A 140 -3.73 13.02 -13.53
N ASP A 141 -4.69 12.48 -14.28
CA ASP A 141 -4.87 12.83 -15.70
C ASP A 141 -5.22 14.31 -15.86
N ASP A 142 -6.08 14.86 -14.99
CA ASP A 142 -6.40 16.29 -14.97
C ASP A 142 -5.17 17.15 -14.63
N PHE A 143 -4.36 16.72 -13.67
CA PHE A 143 -3.12 17.41 -13.31
C PHE A 143 -2.12 17.41 -14.46
N GLU A 144 -1.95 16.31 -15.17
CA GLU A 144 -1.09 16.21 -16.36
C GLU A 144 -1.58 17.15 -17.47
N ARG A 145 -2.89 17.17 -17.78
CA ARG A 145 -3.50 18.10 -18.74
C ARG A 145 -3.30 19.57 -18.35
N ILE A 146 -3.49 19.91 -17.08
CA ILE A 146 -3.25 21.26 -16.57
C ILE A 146 -1.77 21.62 -16.69
N ALA A 147 -0.87 20.69 -16.36
CA ALA A 147 0.58 20.90 -16.48
C ALA A 147 0.98 21.15 -17.94
N ASP A 148 0.42 20.43 -18.90
CA ASP A 148 0.64 20.65 -20.34
C ASP A 148 0.13 22.02 -20.79
N ALA A 149 -1.08 22.40 -20.37
CA ALA A 149 -1.66 23.69 -20.70
C ALA A 149 -0.85 24.87 -20.12
N GLN A 150 -0.32 24.71 -18.91
CA GLN A 150 0.55 25.73 -18.31
C GLN A 150 1.91 25.79 -19.00
N ARG A 151 2.50 24.64 -19.39
CA ARG A 151 3.72 24.61 -20.21
C ARG A 151 3.54 25.35 -21.54
N ALA A 152 2.42 25.14 -22.22
CA ALA A 152 2.08 25.87 -23.45
C ALA A 152 1.93 27.39 -23.25
N ARG A 153 1.68 27.85 -22.02
CA ARG A 153 1.63 29.27 -21.63
C ARG A 153 2.99 29.83 -21.20
N GLY A 154 4.09 29.10 -21.47
CA GLY A 154 5.45 29.53 -21.14
C GLY A 154 5.89 29.21 -19.71
N MET A 155 5.18 28.31 -19.00
CA MET A 155 5.63 27.82 -17.70
C MET A 155 6.67 26.71 -17.89
N GLU A 156 7.93 27.09 -18.10
CA GLU A 156 9.06 26.15 -18.08
C GLU A 156 9.51 25.87 -16.64
N ILE A 157 9.66 24.59 -16.30
CA ILE A 157 9.95 24.13 -14.93
C ILE A 157 11.44 23.81 -14.76
N ASP A 158 12.20 23.80 -15.85
CA ASP A 158 13.61 23.45 -15.84
C ASP A 158 14.43 24.63 -15.26
N ASP A 159 15.23 24.34 -14.24
CA ASP A 159 16.14 25.28 -13.55
C ASP A 159 15.53 26.54 -12.89
N VAL A 160 14.32 26.44 -12.33
CA VAL A 160 13.73 27.53 -11.53
C VAL A 160 14.01 27.44 -10.03
N GLY A 161 14.29 28.58 -9.40
CA GLY A 161 14.45 28.69 -7.95
C GLY A 161 13.19 28.32 -7.15
N PHE A 162 13.36 28.02 -5.86
CA PHE A 162 12.29 27.49 -4.99
C PHE A 162 11.00 28.31 -4.99
N LEU A 163 11.09 29.65 -4.90
CA LEU A 163 9.92 30.54 -4.88
C LEU A 163 9.11 30.46 -6.18
N VAL A 164 9.79 30.37 -7.32
CA VAL A 164 9.15 30.26 -8.63
C VAL A 164 8.51 28.88 -8.78
N ARG A 165 9.16 27.82 -8.29
CA ARG A 165 8.60 26.46 -8.25
C ARG A 165 7.31 26.39 -7.43
N LEU A 166 7.25 27.09 -6.29
CA LEU A 166 6.02 27.20 -5.49
C LEU A 166 4.91 27.91 -6.26
N ARG A 167 5.21 29.04 -6.91
CA ARG A 167 4.24 29.76 -7.75
C ARG A 167 3.69 28.86 -8.87
N PHE A 168 4.54 28.07 -9.50
CA PHE A 168 4.14 27.11 -10.54
C PHE A 168 3.33 25.93 -9.99
N ALA A 169 3.61 25.49 -8.77
CA ALA A 169 2.77 24.51 -8.09
C ALA A 169 1.36 25.06 -7.84
N LEU A 170 1.25 26.32 -7.37
CA LEU A 170 -0.04 26.98 -7.16
C LEU A 170 -0.80 27.20 -8.49
N ALA A 171 -0.12 27.63 -9.55
CA ALA A 171 -0.73 27.86 -10.86
C ALA A 171 -1.33 26.59 -11.48
N ARG A 172 -0.81 25.40 -11.14
CA ARG A 172 -1.38 24.10 -11.51
C ARG A 172 -2.41 23.59 -10.50
N GLY A 173 -2.13 23.77 -9.20
CA GLY A 173 -2.94 23.27 -8.11
C GLY A 173 -4.30 23.96 -7.96
N VAL A 174 -4.37 25.28 -8.15
CA VAL A 174 -5.63 26.03 -8.03
C VAL A 174 -6.66 25.59 -9.09
N PRO A 175 -6.32 25.48 -10.39
CA PRO A 175 -7.25 24.91 -11.38
C PRO A 175 -7.70 23.49 -11.04
N LEU A 176 -6.79 22.63 -10.58
CA LEU A 176 -7.11 21.26 -10.18
C LEU A 176 -8.10 21.23 -8.99
N LEU A 177 -7.92 22.12 -8.00
CA LEU A 177 -8.82 22.24 -6.86
C LEU A 177 -10.24 22.64 -7.29
N VAL A 178 -10.35 23.62 -8.19
CA VAL A 178 -11.64 24.05 -8.73
C VAL A 178 -12.32 22.89 -9.49
N GLN A 179 -11.56 22.13 -10.28
CA GLN A 179 -12.06 20.95 -10.98
C GLN A 179 -12.53 19.87 -10.01
N ALA A 180 -11.77 19.61 -8.94
CA ALA A 180 -12.13 18.65 -7.91
C ALA A 180 -13.44 19.04 -7.18
N ILE A 181 -13.64 20.33 -6.88
CA ILE A 181 -14.89 20.83 -6.27
C ILE A 181 -16.08 20.62 -7.20
N ARG A 182 -15.93 20.92 -8.50
CA ARG A 182 -17.00 20.70 -9.50
C ARG A 182 -17.36 19.23 -9.62
N MET A 183 -16.36 18.35 -9.64
CA MET A 183 -16.55 16.90 -9.62
C MET A 183 -17.24 16.42 -8.35
N ALA A 184 -16.85 16.92 -7.18
CA ALA A 184 -17.51 16.56 -5.92
C ALA A 184 -19.00 16.95 -5.94
N HIS A 185 -19.32 18.12 -6.48
CA HIS A 185 -20.70 18.56 -6.64
C HIS A 185 -21.49 17.65 -7.60
N SER A 186 -20.91 17.27 -8.74
CA SER A 186 -21.58 16.38 -9.69
C SER A 186 -21.78 14.96 -9.14
N ILE A 187 -20.81 14.43 -8.40
CA ILE A 187 -20.94 13.13 -7.71
C ILE A 187 -22.06 13.21 -6.66
N SER A 188 -22.09 14.28 -5.86
CA SER A 188 -23.13 14.48 -4.83
C SER A 188 -24.54 14.56 -5.45
N LEU A 189 -24.70 15.33 -6.53
CA LEU A 189 -25.96 15.45 -7.26
C LEU A 189 -26.37 14.10 -7.89
N SER A 190 -25.41 13.36 -8.46
CA SER A 190 -25.68 12.04 -9.01
C SER A 190 -26.16 11.06 -7.92
N LEU A 191 -25.52 11.08 -6.75
CA LEU A 191 -25.95 10.27 -5.60
C LEU A 191 -27.37 10.64 -5.15
N SER A 192 -27.73 11.92 -5.09
CA SER A 192 -29.08 12.33 -4.69
C SER A 192 -30.14 11.95 -5.71
N ILE A 193 -29.87 12.08 -7.02
CA ILE A 193 -30.77 11.66 -8.10
C ILE A 193 -31.03 10.15 -8.06
N HIS A 194 -30.01 9.34 -7.74
CA HIS A 194 -30.15 7.89 -7.61
C HIS A 194 -30.74 7.46 -6.24
N GLY A 195 -31.21 8.41 -5.43
CA GLY A 195 -31.83 8.11 -4.13
C GLY A 195 -30.85 7.51 -3.11
N PHE A 196 -29.57 7.88 -3.18
CA PHE A 196 -28.57 7.39 -2.24
C PHE A 196 -28.84 7.93 -0.82
N ASP A 197 -29.36 7.07 0.06
CA ASP A 197 -29.54 7.35 1.48
C ASP A 197 -28.51 6.59 2.33
N MET A 198 -27.87 7.30 3.26
CA MET A 198 -26.90 6.73 4.21
C MET A 198 -27.56 6.06 5.41
N ARG A 199 -28.86 6.32 5.67
CA ARG A 199 -29.61 5.77 6.81
C ARG A 199 -30.09 4.34 6.55
N GLU A 200 -30.22 3.97 5.28
CA GLU A 200 -30.71 2.66 4.87
C GLU A 200 -29.62 1.57 4.91
N LYS A 201 -30.04 0.34 5.20
CA LYS A 201 -29.14 -0.82 5.18
C LYS A 201 -28.74 -1.13 3.74
N ARG A 202 -27.47 -0.88 3.40
CA ARG A 202 -26.96 -1.15 2.04
C ARG A 202 -26.73 -2.63 1.79
N THR A 203 -27.04 -3.06 0.57
CA THR A 203 -26.63 -4.35 0.02
C THR A 203 -25.36 -4.20 -0.82
N THR A 204 -24.42 -5.12 -0.69
CA THR A 204 -23.19 -5.13 -1.51
C THR A 204 -23.33 -6.11 -2.66
N TRP A 205 -22.97 -5.67 -3.86
CA TRP A 205 -23.00 -6.49 -5.07
C TRP A 205 -21.81 -7.46 -5.19
N ARG A 206 -20.65 -7.10 -4.62
CA ARG A 206 -19.51 -8.02 -4.50
C ARG A 206 -19.73 -8.99 -3.34
N LYS A 207 -19.65 -10.30 -3.60
CA LYS A 207 -19.53 -11.31 -2.54
C LYS A 207 -18.10 -11.30 -2.02
N VAL A 208 -17.95 -11.15 -0.70
CA VAL A 208 -16.64 -11.14 -0.06
C VAL A 208 -16.68 -12.10 1.11
N GLY A 209 -15.96 -13.21 0.97
CA GLY A 209 -15.76 -14.22 2.02
C GLY A 209 -14.27 -14.30 2.40
N LEU A 210 -13.76 -15.53 2.50
CA LEU A 210 -12.33 -15.78 2.66
C LEU A 210 -11.52 -15.35 1.41
N MET A 211 -12.17 -15.45 0.25
CA MET A 211 -11.69 -14.94 -1.03
C MET A 211 -12.58 -13.78 -1.51
N VAL A 212 -11.96 -12.80 -2.15
CA VAL A 212 -12.62 -11.72 -2.89
C VAL A 212 -12.90 -12.25 -4.29
N GLU A 213 -14.13 -12.69 -4.53
CA GLU A 213 -14.52 -13.17 -5.86
C GLU A 213 -14.58 -11.99 -6.84
N PRO A 214 -13.87 -12.06 -7.98
CA PRO A 214 -13.92 -11.01 -8.98
C PRO A 214 -15.18 -11.06 -9.86
N ARG A 215 -16.04 -12.08 -9.73
CA ARG A 215 -17.16 -12.33 -10.64
C ARG A 215 -18.51 -12.26 -9.94
N LEU A 216 -19.49 -11.84 -10.71
CA LEU A 216 -20.90 -11.94 -10.37
C LEU A 216 -21.26 -13.41 -10.15
N PRO A 217 -22.05 -13.75 -9.12
CA PRO A 217 -22.75 -15.02 -9.11
C PRO A 217 -23.55 -15.06 -10.41
N LYS A 218 -23.31 -16.07 -11.26
CA LYS A 218 -24.21 -16.31 -12.39
C LYS A 218 -25.61 -16.49 -11.81
N ALA A 219 -26.63 -15.93 -12.46
CA ALA A 219 -28.02 -15.94 -12.01
C ALA A 219 -28.61 -17.36 -11.76
N GLN A 220 -27.86 -18.42 -12.07
CA GLN A 220 -28.22 -19.82 -11.93
C GLN A 220 -28.28 -20.34 -10.48
N ASP A 221 -27.71 -19.63 -9.49
CA ASP A 221 -27.81 -20.02 -8.06
C ASP A 221 -29.12 -19.54 -7.38
N ARG A 222 -30.10 -19.05 -8.14
CA ARG A 222 -31.38 -18.53 -7.62
C ARG A 222 -32.62 -19.27 -8.14
N LEU A 223 -32.53 -20.56 -8.41
CA LEU A 223 -33.70 -21.39 -8.65
C LEU A 223 -33.69 -22.58 -7.68
N PRO A 224 -34.67 -22.72 -6.77
CA PRO A 224 -35.11 -24.04 -6.34
C PRO A 224 -35.78 -24.80 -7.48
#